data_AF-C9SYA0-F1
#
_entry.id   AF-C9SYA0-F1
#
_cell.length_a   1.000
_cell.length_b   1.000
_cell.length_c   1.000
_cell.angle_alpha   90.00
_cell.angle_beta   90.00
_cell.angle_gamma   90.00
#
_symmetry.space_group_name_H-M   'P 1'
#
loop_
_entity.id
_entity.type
_entity.pdbx_description
1 polymer ?
#
loop_
_entity_poly.entity_id
_entity_poly.type
_entity_poly.pdbx_seq_one_letter_code
_entity_poly.pdbx_strand_id
1 'polypeptide(L)'
;MLGLHFLPTKQTFSSPTPLMLAAMLYCSSMRGSDEVVVHAAEYFIVLCNAIAQLCMPSSEIGKVPKDPSAAEEWAFQTILGIILAGLLREGVSKETGIWISVAYRLILEHCPPHMDEKSLEWQRLFTGLQIVDLEHASIHLSCPVIPVIAPFPRLRIAQQDQLYRLSRMMHTGLTHFTGRGLPTIWACFTSDTPTTSDSSSFSGVDAAVIRDWARQLDDWLVEFGARNEEADNQSKLTFRQYVLHRLLVLSIYLPARGSDLFSNTTPKEQHELLVSARAAVKLQVADSSIWSNFDLVMITWAALIVIQGVDGGVGEPDGQLAPYLHLAMHDFLTNAH
;
A
#
# COMPACT_ATOMS: atom_id res chain seq x y z
N MET A 1 -14.64 4.50 0.13
CA MET A 1 -13.24 4.26 -0.31
C MET A 1 -12.99 2.77 -0.27
N LEU A 2 -12.52 2.16 -1.36
CA LEU A 2 -12.25 0.71 -1.42
C LEU A 2 -10.92 0.31 -0.74
N GLY A 3 -10.00 1.27 -0.55
CA GLY A 3 -8.88 1.16 0.42
C GLY A 3 -9.29 1.14 1.90
N LEU A 4 -10.58 1.33 2.21
CA LEU A 4 -11.16 1.19 3.56
C LEU A 4 -12.06 -0.05 3.64
N HIS A 5 -11.70 -1.15 2.98
CA HIS A 5 -12.44 -2.41 3.07
C HIS A 5 -12.52 -2.98 4.50
N PHE A 6 -11.66 -2.47 5.40
CA PHE A 6 -11.72 -2.74 6.82
C PHE A 6 -12.73 -1.84 7.57
N LEU A 7 -13.18 -0.70 7.04
CA LEU A 7 -14.26 0.06 7.69
C LEU A 7 -15.63 -0.42 7.20
N PRO A 8 -16.60 -0.66 8.11
CA PRO A 8 -17.98 -0.91 7.70
C PRO A 8 -18.55 0.30 6.93
N THR A 9 -19.53 0.04 6.07
CA THR A 9 -20.18 1.01 5.20
C THR A 9 -20.60 2.29 5.93
N LYS A 10 -20.23 3.46 5.35
CA LYS A 10 -20.63 4.82 5.74
C LYS A 10 -20.69 5.09 7.26
N GLN A 11 -19.53 5.09 7.92
CA GLN A 11 -19.41 5.79 9.20
C GLN A 11 -19.61 7.30 8.99
N THR A 12 -20.52 7.88 9.78
CA THR A 12 -20.72 9.33 9.83
C THR A 12 -20.14 9.82 11.15
N PHE A 13 -19.16 10.72 11.07
CA PHE A 13 -18.57 11.35 12.24
C PHE A 13 -19.33 12.66 12.52
N SER A 14 -20.06 12.71 13.63
CA SER A 14 -20.77 13.92 14.08
C SER A 14 -19.81 14.96 14.68
N SER A 15 -18.69 14.52 15.24
CA SER A 15 -17.64 15.36 15.84
C SER A 15 -16.25 14.75 15.59
N PRO A 16 -15.68 14.92 14.37
CA PRO A 16 -14.37 14.39 14.06
C PRO A 16 -13.28 15.08 14.89
N THR A 17 -12.29 14.31 15.37
CA THR A 17 -11.07 14.89 15.96
C THR A 17 -10.33 15.76 14.93
N PRO A 18 -9.51 16.74 15.36
CA PRO A 18 -8.77 17.61 14.43
C PRO A 18 -7.95 16.83 13.40
N LEU A 19 -7.32 15.73 13.80
CA LEU A 19 -6.55 14.87 12.89
C LEU A 19 -7.47 14.15 11.90
N MET A 20 -8.57 13.56 12.38
CA MET A 20 -9.55 12.91 11.50
C MET A 20 -10.10 13.90 10.46
N LEU A 21 -10.48 15.10 10.89
CA LEU A 21 -10.99 16.13 10.00
C LEU A 21 -9.95 16.53 8.94
N ALA A 22 -8.71 16.76 9.35
CA ALA A 22 -7.62 17.07 8.42
C ALA A 22 -7.40 15.95 7.40
N ALA A 23 -7.43 14.69 7.84
CA ALA A 23 -7.31 13.53 6.98
C ALA A 23 -8.48 13.44 5.99
N MET A 24 -9.72 13.65 6.45
CA MET A 24 -10.91 13.66 5.59
C MET A 24 -10.87 14.76 4.53
N LEU A 25 -10.42 15.96 4.91
CA LEU A 25 -10.28 17.10 4.00
C LEU A 25 -9.21 16.82 2.95
N TYR A 26 -8.04 16.34 3.37
CA TYR A 26 -6.96 15.96 2.46
C TYR A 26 -7.38 14.82 1.52
N CYS A 27 -8.02 13.78 2.04
CA CYS A 27 -8.60 12.71 1.26
C CYS A 27 -9.60 13.20 0.21
N SER A 28 -10.41 14.19 0.58
CA SER A 28 -11.43 14.76 -0.29
C SER A 28 -10.82 15.65 -1.36
N SER A 29 -9.76 16.41 -1.05
CA SER A 29 -9.06 17.23 -2.05
C SER A 29 -8.29 16.40 -3.05
N MET A 30 -7.63 15.31 -2.63
CA MET A 30 -6.90 14.41 -3.54
C MET A 30 -7.82 13.67 -4.51
N ARG A 31 -9.13 13.59 -4.23
CA ARG A 31 -10.10 12.82 -5.00
C ARG A 31 -11.31 13.65 -5.45
N GLY A 32 -11.21 14.96 -5.28
CA GLY A 32 -12.28 15.92 -5.53
C GLY A 32 -12.23 16.46 -6.96
N SER A 33 -13.12 17.41 -7.25
CA SER A 33 -13.02 18.21 -8.48
C SER A 33 -11.80 19.12 -8.43
N ASP A 34 -11.40 19.65 -9.59
CA ASP A 34 -10.29 20.59 -9.74
C ASP A 34 -10.37 21.77 -8.74
N GLU A 35 -11.58 22.23 -8.40
CA GLU A 35 -11.82 23.29 -7.42
C GLU A 35 -11.34 22.94 -6.00
N VAL A 36 -11.41 21.66 -5.62
CA VAL A 36 -11.04 21.19 -4.27
C VAL A 36 -9.57 20.73 -4.25
N VAL A 37 -9.04 20.23 -5.38
CA VAL A 37 -7.65 19.79 -5.54
C VAL A 37 -6.66 20.91 -5.21
N VAL A 38 -6.99 22.18 -5.50
CA VAL A 38 -6.16 23.36 -5.18
C VAL A 38 -5.77 23.43 -3.69
N HIS A 39 -6.62 22.90 -2.80
CA HIS A 39 -6.37 22.92 -1.35
C HIS A 39 -5.59 21.71 -0.83
N ALA A 40 -5.25 20.73 -1.67
CA ALA A 40 -4.61 19.50 -1.23
C ALA A 40 -3.29 19.74 -0.50
N ALA A 41 -2.45 20.64 -1.01
CA ALA A 41 -1.18 20.99 -0.38
C ALA A 41 -1.37 21.63 1.02
N GLU A 42 -2.36 22.51 1.17
CA GLU A 42 -2.67 23.16 2.45
C GLU A 42 -3.20 22.15 3.47
N TYR A 43 -4.13 21.28 3.06
CA TYR A 43 -4.65 20.22 3.92
C TYR A 43 -3.57 19.21 4.31
N PHE A 44 -2.63 18.92 3.40
CA PHE A 44 -1.49 18.07 3.71
C PHE A 44 -0.60 18.67 4.81
N ILE A 45 -0.30 19.97 4.74
CA ILE A 45 0.47 20.67 5.79
C ILE A 45 -0.26 20.59 7.13
N VAL A 46 -1.58 20.85 7.14
CA VAL A 46 -2.40 20.76 8.37
C VAL A 46 -2.40 19.35 8.94
N LEU A 47 -2.53 18.33 8.09
CA LEU A 47 -2.48 16.92 8.47
C LEU A 47 -1.13 16.54 9.10
N CYS A 48 -0.02 16.90 8.46
CA CYS A 48 1.32 16.68 8.99
C CYS A 48 1.52 17.37 10.34
N ASN A 49 1.07 18.62 10.48
CA ASN A 49 1.13 19.35 11.75
C ASN A 49 0.28 18.67 12.84
N ALA A 50 -0.89 18.14 12.51
CA ALA A 50 -1.75 17.42 13.44
C ALA A 50 -1.10 16.10 13.91
N ILE A 51 -0.48 15.35 13.01
CA ILE A 51 0.26 14.12 13.36
C ILE A 51 1.47 14.46 14.24
N ALA A 52 2.27 15.46 13.86
CA ALA A 52 3.43 15.89 14.64
C ALA A 52 3.04 16.32 16.06
N GLN A 53 1.88 16.95 16.21
CA GLN A 53 1.32 17.34 17.50
C GLN A 53 0.98 16.17 18.43
N LEU A 54 0.80 14.95 17.94
CA LEU A 54 0.65 13.76 18.80
C LEU A 54 1.94 13.40 19.54
N CYS A 55 3.09 13.77 18.97
CA CYS A 55 4.40 13.51 19.56
C CYS A 55 4.89 14.64 20.47
N MET A 56 4.15 15.76 20.55
CA MET A 56 4.55 16.92 21.35
C MET A 56 3.93 16.89 22.75
N PRO A 57 4.73 17.03 23.82
CA PRO A 57 4.20 17.20 25.17
C PRO A 57 3.26 18.40 25.27
N SER A 58 2.16 18.25 26.01
CA SER A 58 1.18 19.32 26.25
C SER A 58 0.46 19.88 25.02
N SER A 59 0.57 19.21 23.87
CA SER A 59 -0.24 19.50 22.69
C SER A 59 -1.73 19.30 22.96
N GLU A 60 -2.58 20.22 22.52
CA GLU A 60 -4.03 20.07 22.65
C GLU A 60 -4.58 18.96 21.75
N ILE A 61 -3.98 18.70 20.57
CA ILE A 61 -4.38 17.56 19.71
C ILE A 61 -3.98 16.23 20.35
N GLY A 62 -2.80 16.18 20.99
CA GLY A 62 -2.28 14.99 21.68
C GLY A 62 -2.92 14.73 23.06
N LYS A 63 -3.81 15.61 23.52
CA LYS A 63 -4.41 15.54 24.85
C LYS A 63 -5.53 14.52 24.89
N VAL A 64 -5.23 13.35 25.46
CA VAL A 64 -6.20 12.29 25.69
C VAL A 64 -7.32 12.78 26.64
N PRO A 65 -8.61 12.61 26.27
CA PRO A 65 -9.72 12.86 27.17
C PRO A 65 -9.62 12.06 28.47
N LYS A 66 -10.12 12.63 29.58
CA LYS A 66 -10.09 11.95 30.89
C LYS A 66 -11.14 10.85 31.01
N ASP A 67 -12.25 11.00 30.31
CA ASP A 67 -13.32 10.01 30.28
C ASP A 67 -12.87 8.80 29.44
N PRO A 68 -12.96 7.55 29.94
CA PRO A 68 -12.50 6.37 29.21
C PRO A 68 -13.18 6.15 27.85
N SER A 69 -14.49 6.43 27.75
CA SER A 69 -15.22 6.27 26.49
C SER A 69 -14.80 7.32 25.47
N ALA A 70 -14.64 8.56 25.91
CA ALA A 70 -14.12 9.63 25.05
C ALA A 70 -12.66 9.41 24.65
N ALA A 71 -11.85 8.80 25.52
CA ALA A 71 -10.46 8.44 25.22
C ALA A 71 -10.37 7.34 24.15
N GLU A 72 -11.23 6.32 24.26
CA GLU A 72 -11.34 5.26 23.24
C GLU A 72 -11.74 5.84 21.88
N GLU A 73 -12.78 6.68 21.84
CA GLU A 73 -13.23 7.33 20.61
C GLU A 73 -12.16 8.24 20.01
N TRP A 74 -11.50 9.05 20.85
CA TRP A 74 -10.38 9.90 20.42
C TRP A 74 -9.27 9.06 19.78
N ALA A 75 -8.87 7.96 20.42
CA ALA A 75 -7.81 7.09 19.91
C ALA A 75 -8.24 6.44 18.59
N PHE A 76 -9.46 5.89 18.52
CA PHE A 76 -10.02 5.28 17.31
C PHE A 76 -9.98 6.24 16.12
N GLN A 77 -10.52 7.45 16.29
CA GLN A 77 -10.55 8.45 15.23
C GLN A 77 -9.13 8.94 14.85
N THR A 78 -8.23 9.07 15.82
CA THR A 78 -6.84 9.46 15.59
C THR A 78 -6.09 8.41 14.78
N ILE A 79 -6.20 7.13 15.16
CA ILE A 79 -5.60 5.99 14.44
C ILE A 79 -6.14 5.92 13.02
N LEU A 80 -7.46 6.03 12.86
CA LEU A 80 -8.07 5.99 11.54
C LEU A 80 -7.64 7.16 10.66
N GLY A 81 -7.53 8.37 11.22
CA GLY A 81 -6.99 9.52 10.49
C GLY A 81 -5.53 9.33 10.05
N ILE A 82 -4.70 8.68 10.87
CA ILE A 82 -3.33 8.31 10.49
C ILE A 82 -3.33 7.25 9.38
N ILE A 83 -4.20 6.24 9.45
CA ILE A 83 -4.33 5.22 8.39
C ILE A 83 -4.74 5.88 7.07
N LEU A 84 -5.69 6.82 7.10
CA LEU A 84 -6.11 7.58 5.91
C LEU A 84 -4.96 8.42 5.33
N ALA A 85 -4.19 9.10 6.18
CA ALA A 85 -2.99 9.82 5.79
C ALA A 85 -1.96 8.87 5.15
N GLY A 86 -1.77 7.71 5.79
CA GLY A 86 -0.89 6.65 5.37
C GLY A 86 -1.23 6.16 3.97
N LEU A 87 -2.48 5.76 3.71
CA LEU A 87 -3.03 5.25 2.43
C LEU A 87 -2.94 6.22 1.23
N LEU A 88 -2.65 7.48 1.48
CA LEU A 88 -2.44 8.47 0.41
C LEU A 88 -0.96 8.73 0.17
N ARG A 89 -0.07 8.36 1.10
CA ARG A 89 1.34 8.77 1.11
C ARG A 89 2.31 7.62 1.28
N GLU A 90 1.85 6.37 1.35
CA GLU A 90 2.70 5.19 1.56
C GLU A 90 3.75 5.00 0.47
N GLY A 91 3.49 5.46 -0.75
CA GLY A 91 4.47 5.48 -1.83
C GLY A 91 5.34 6.73 -1.91
N VAL A 92 4.87 7.88 -1.40
CA VAL A 92 5.49 9.19 -1.69
C VAL A 92 6.34 9.72 -0.52
N SER A 93 5.91 9.45 0.72
CA SER A 93 6.47 10.05 1.93
C SER A 93 7.20 9.01 2.78
N LYS A 94 8.49 9.25 3.06
CA LYS A 94 9.29 8.38 3.94
C LYS A 94 8.80 8.46 5.39
N GLU A 95 8.23 9.60 5.78
CA GLU A 95 7.69 9.86 7.10
C GLU A 95 6.48 8.99 7.42
N THR A 96 5.84 8.38 6.40
CA THR A 96 4.72 7.46 6.59
C THR A 96 5.05 6.32 7.55
N GLY A 97 6.27 5.77 7.52
CA GLY A 97 6.74 4.76 8.48
C GLY A 97 6.72 5.23 9.94
N ILE A 98 6.97 6.53 10.19
CA ILE A 98 6.87 7.15 11.52
C ILE A 98 5.41 7.23 11.93
N TRP A 99 4.53 7.66 11.01
CA TRP A 99 3.09 7.78 11.28
C TRP A 99 2.48 6.40 11.63
N ILE A 100 2.84 5.36 10.87
CA ILE A 100 2.47 3.96 11.15
C ILE A 100 2.86 3.57 12.58
N SER A 101 4.09 3.89 12.99
CA SER A 101 4.59 3.58 14.33
C SER A 101 3.81 4.30 15.43
N VAL A 102 3.41 5.55 15.21
CA VAL A 102 2.55 6.32 16.12
C VAL A 102 1.17 5.67 16.25
N ALA A 103 0.52 5.34 15.13
CA ALA A 103 -0.78 4.67 15.14
C ALA A 103 -0.73 3.31 15.84
N TYR A 104 0.32 2.52 15.61
CA TYR A 104 0.51 1.24 16.28
C TYR A 104 0.61 1.41 17.79
N ARG A 105 1.39 2.40 18.24
CA ARG A 105 1.52 2.70 19.66
C ARG A 105 0.18 3.06 20.29
N LEU A 106 -0.63 3.89 19.63
CA LEU A 106 -1.98 4.24 20.08
C LEU A 106 -2.90 3.01 20.16
N ILE A 107 -2.81 2.08 19.22
CA ILE A 107 -3.55 0.80 19.30
C ILE A 107 -3.16 0.04 20.57
N LEU A 108 -1.86 -0.05 20.88
CA LEU A 108 -1.40 -0.78 22.05
C LEU A 108 -1.84 -0.15 23.38
N GLU A 109 -1.98 1.16 23.40
CA GLU A 109 -2.32 1.93 24.61
C GLU A 109 -3.82 2.03 24.87
N HIS A 110 -4.63 2.11 23.81
CA HIS A 110 -6.05 2.46 23.91
C HIS A 110 -7.02 1.35 23.50
N CYS A 111 -6.54 0.21 22.99
CA CYS A 111 -7.42 -0.91 22.65
C CYS A 111 -8.20 -1.39 23.90
N PRO A 112 -9.55 -1.38 23.88
CA PRO A 112 -10.37 -1.64 25.05
C PRO A 112 -10.17 -3.08 25.56
N PRO A 113 -10.16 -3.30 26.89
CA PRO A 113 -9.84 -4.60 27.48
C PRO A 113 -10.92 -5.67 27.27
N HIS A 114 -12.16 -5.26 27.04
CA HIS A 114 -13.33 -6.13 26.93
C HIS A 114 -13.64 -6.48 25.48
N MET A 115 -14.12 -7.71 25.23
CA MET A 115 -14.60 -8.11 23.92
C MET A 115 -16.07 -7.69 23.76
N ASP A 116 -16.29 -6.63 23.02
CA ASP A 116 -17.58 -6.03 22.69
C ASP A 116 -17.75 -5.91 21.16
N GLU A 117 -18.88 -5.38 20.69
CA GLU A 117 -19.11 -5.16 19.24
C GLU A 117 -18.05 -4.21 18.63
N LYS A 118 -17.53 -3.25 19.42
CA LYS A 118 -16.44 -2.34 19.00
C LYS A 118 -15.10 -3.05 18.81
N SER A 119 -14.89 -4.20 19.43
CA SER A 119 -13.66 -4.99 19.26
C SER A 119 -13.41 -5.39 17.81
N LEU A 120 -14.46 -5.58 17.02
CA LEU A 120 -14.35 -5.83 15.59
C LEU A 120 -13.82 -4.61 14.82
N GLU A 121 -14.21 -3.39 15.23
CA GLU A 121 -13.73 -2.15 14.62
C GLU A 121 -12.24 -1.92 14.93
N TRP A 122 -11.80 -2.22 16.16
CA TRP A 122 -10.39 -2.17 16.54
C TRP A 122 -9.53 -3.21 15.80
N GLN A 123 -10.05 -4.44 15.65
CA GLN A 123 -9.40 -5.47 14.84
C GLN A 123 -9.23 -4.98 13.40
N ARG A 124 -10.27 -4.36 12.83
CA ARG A 124 -10.26 -3.76 11.48
C ARG A 124 -9.24 -2.62 11.34
N LEU A 125 -9.15 -1.72 12.33
CA LEU A 125 -8.11 -0.68 12.32
C LEU A 125 -6.70 -1.29 12.33
N PHE A 126 -6.49 -2.33 13.14
CA PHE A 126 -5.21 -3.02 13.17
C PHE A 126 -4.89 -3.67 11.83
N THR A 127 -5.84 -4.37 11.20
CA THR A 127 -5.68 -4.93 9.85
C THR A 127 -5.38 -3.85 8.81
N GLY A 128 -6.10 -2.73 8.85
CA GLY A 128 -5.86 -1.59 7.96
C GLY A 128 -4.46 -1.03 8.11
N LEU A 129 -3.99 -0.88 9.35
CA LEU A 129 -2.63 -0.43 9.63
C LEU A 129 -1.56 -1.42 9.14
N GLN A 130 -1.80 -2.73 9.29
CA GLN A 130 -0.90 -3.76 8.77
C GLN A 130 -0.78 -3.68 7.24
N ILE A 131 -1.87 -3.41 6.53
CA ILE A 131 -1.85 -3.27 5.06
C ILE A 131 -1.05 -2.04 4.65
N VAL A 132 -1.31 -0.88 5.26
CA VAL A 132 -0.56 0.36 4.97
C VAL A 132 0.94 0.17 5.21
N ASP A 133 1.31 -0.48 6.31
CA ASP A 133 2.70 -0.80 6.62
C ASP A 133 3.32 -1.76 5.60
N LEU A 134 2.59 -2.79 5.19
CA LEU A 134 3.04 -3.75 4.19
C LEU A 134 3.28 -3.10 2.82
N GLU A 135 2.35 -2.25 2.39
CA GLU A 135 2.39 -1.52 1.13
C GLU A 135 3.52 -0.47 1.13
N HIS A 136 3.66 0.29 2.23
CA HIS A 136 4.78 1.21 2.44
C HIS A 136 6.13 0.47 2.38
N ALA A 137 6.27 -0.60 3.16
CA ALA A 137 7.49 -1.39 3.22
C ALA A 137 7.85 -2.03 1.86
N SER A 138 6.83 -2.42 1.10
CA SER A 138 6.98 -2.96 -0.24
C SER A 138 7.60 -1.96 -1.22
N ILE A 139 7.06 -0.74 -1.26
CA ILE A 139 7.56 0.33 -2.15
C ILE A 139 8.99 0.71 -1.80
N HIS A 140 9.34 0.67 -0.51
CA HIS A 140 10.67 1.05 -0.03
C HIS A 140 11.64 -0.11 0.13
N LEU A 141 11.24 -1.34 -0.22
CA LEU A 141 12.02 -2.57 0.02
C LEU A 141 12.58 -2.65 1.44
N SER A 142 11.74 -2.33 2.42
CA SER A 142 12.05 -2.39 3.85
C SER A 142 11.26 -3.48 4.55
N CYS A 143 11.53 -3.68 5.85
CA CYS A 143 10.75 -4.59 6.67
C CYS A 143 9.52 -3.86 7.22
N PRO A 144 8.33 -4.48 7.20
CA PRO A 144 7.16 -3.91 7.87
C PRO A 144 7.40 -3.86 9.39
N VAL A 145 6.93 -2.79 10.03
CA VAL A 145 7.14 -2.51 11.46
C VAL A 145 6.06 -3.17 12.32
N ILE A 146 4.86 -3.37 11.78
CA ILE A 146 3.73 -3.96 12.48
C ILE A 146 3.89 -5.48 12.53
N PRO A 147 3.79 -6.12 13.70
CA PRO A 147 3.87 -7.57 13.78
C PRO A 147 2.77 -8.26 12.98
N VAL A 148 3.13 -9.32 12.25
CA VAL A 148 2.16 -10.17 11.53
C VAL A 148 1.10 -10.75 12.46
N ILE A 149 1.53 -11.20 13.65
CA ILE A 149 0.65 -11.73 14.67
C ILE A 149 0.34 -10.60 15.65
N ALA A 150 -0.94 -10.24 15.72
CA ALA A 150 -1.37 -9.21 16.65
C ALA A 150 -1.02 -9.58 18.11
N PRO A 151 -0.50 -8.62 18.90
CA PRO A 151 -0.05 -8.87 20.26
C PRO A 151 -1.21 -9.27 21.19
N PHE A 152 -2.41 -8.74 20.93
CA PHE A 152 -3.61 -9.07 21.70
C PHE A 152 -4.49 -10.08 20.97
N PRO A 153 -5.02 -11.11 21.65
CA PRO A 153 -5.92 -12.09 21.04
C PRO A 153 -7.11 -11.48 20.30
N ARG A 154 -7.67 -10.38 20.81
CA ARG A 154 -8.84 -9.70 20.22
C ARG A 154 -8.55 -8.98 18.90
N LEU A 155 -7.28 -8.66 18.63
CA LEU A 155 -6.84 -8.07 17.36
C LEU A 155 -6.43 -9.14 16.34
N ARG A 156 -6.39 -10.43 16.72
CA ARG A 156 -5.93 -11.50 15.82
C ARG A 156 -7.01 -11.86 14.82
N ILE A 157 -6.62 -11.96 13.56
CA ILE A 157 -7.45 -12.48 12.47
C ILE A 157 -7.27 -14.00 12.38
N ALA A 158 -8.25 -14.70 11.81
CA ALA A 158 -8.14 -16.13 11.54
C ALA A 158 -6.91 -16.44 10.66
N GLN A 159 -6.21 -17.54 10.92
CA GLN A 159 -5.01 -17.91 10.13
C GLN A 159 -5.34 -18.27 8.67
N GLN A 160 -6.60 -18.65 8.41
CA GLN A 160 -7.13 -18.93 7.08
C GLN A 160 -7.50 -17.66 6.31
N ASP A 161 -7.44 -16.50 6.95
CA ASP A 161 -7.70 -15.22 6.32
C ASP A 161 -6.68 -14.91 5.22
N GLN A 162 -7.17 -14.40 4.09
CA GLN A 162 -6.37 -14.20 2.89
C GLN A 162 -5.36 -13.06 3.07
N LEU A 163 -5.74 -11.99 3.76
CA LEU A 163 -4.84 -10.88 4.04
C LEU A 163 -3.76 -11.30 5.02
N TYR A 164 -4.10 -12.11 6.04
CA TYR A 164 -3.09 -12.68 6.94
C TYR A 164 -2.05 -13.52 6.18
N ARG A 165 -2.48 -14.35 5.23
CA ARG A 165 -1.56 -15.15 4.40
C ARG A 165 -0.68 -14.29 3.49
N LEU A 166 -1.26 -13.28 2.85
CA LEU A 166 -0.51 -12.32 2.04
C LEU A 166 0.55 -11.62 2.89
N SER A 167 0.17 -11.05 4.04
CA SER A 167 1.10 -10.41 4.96
C SER A 167 2.25 -11.33 5.35
N ARG A 168 1.98 -12.62 5.64
CA ARG A 168 3.05 -13.59 5.94
C ARG A 168 4.04 -13.80 4.80
N MET A 169 3.54 -13.99 3.58
CA MET A 169 4.39 -14.14 2.39
C MET A 169 5.24 -12.89 2.19
N MET A 170 4.61 -11.72 2.29
CA MET A 170 5.26 -10.42 2.10
C MET A 170 6.34 -10.13 3.15
N HIS A 171 6.06 -10.33 4.44
CA HIS A 171 7.07 -10.18 5.50
C HIS A 171 8.29 -11.08 5.27
N THR A 172 8.05 -12.34 4.87
CA THR A 172 9.13 -13.31 4.65
C THR A 172 9.98 -12.90 3.46
N GLY A 173 9.35 -12.53 2.33
CA GLY A 173 10.06 -12.12 1.11
C GLY A 173 10.83 -10.80 1.27
N LEU A 174 10.20 -9.78 1.85
CA LEU A 174 10.81 -8.46 2.06
C LEU A 174 12.04 -8.52 2.98
N THR A 175 12.04 -9.42 3.96
CA THR A 175 13.19 -9.59 4.88
C THR A 175 14.48 -9.91 4.14
N HIS A 176 14.42 -10.66 3.03
CA HIS A 176 15.60 -11.01 2.23
C HIS A 176 16.22 -9.81 1.49
N PHE A 177 15.42 -8.79 1.18
CA PHE A 177 15.85 -7.61 0.42
C PHE A 177 16.09 -6.37 1.30
N THR A 178 15.55 -6.36 2.52
CA THR A 178 15.67 -5.25 3.46
C THR A 178 17.13 -4.93 3.79
N GLY A 179 17.48 -3.64 3.79
CA GLY A 179 18.80 -3.16 4.21
C GLY A 179 19.93 -3.41 3.20
N ARG A 180 19.64 -3.98 2.02
CA ARG A 180 20.63 -4.23 0.97
C ARG A 180 20.93 -3.02 0.08
N GLY A 181 20.22 -1.90 0.30
CA GLY A 181 20.42 -0.67 -0.47
C GLY A 181 20.03 -0.78 -1.94
N LEU A 182 19.13 -1.71 -2.30
CA LEU A 182 18.60 -1.82 -3.65
C LEU A 182 17.81 -0.53 -3.99
N PRO A 183 17.96 0.01 -5.21
CA PRO A 183 17.06 1.06 -5.65
C PRO A 183 15.63 0.53 -5.71
N THR A 184 14.70 1.37 -5.30
CA THR A 184 13.30 1.00 -5.16
C THR A 184 12.50 1.39 -6.40
N ILE A 185 11.28 0.84 -6.55
CA ILE A 185 10.37 1.27 -7.62
C ILE A 185 10.09 2.78 -7.52
N TRP A 186 9.96 3.31 -6.30
CA TRP A 186 9.77 4.75 -6.10
C TRP A 186 10.96 5.61 -6.55
N ALA A 187 12.19 5.09 -6.46
CA ALA A 187 13.37 5.77 -6.97
C ALA A 187 13.29 6.02 -8.49
N CYS A 188 12.54 5.22 -9.23
CA CYS A 188 12.33 5.42 -10.67
C CYS A 188 11.46 6.64 -11.01
N PHE A 189 10.61 7.07 -10.07
CA PHE A 189 9.70 8.21 -10.23
C PHE A 189 10.27 9.51 -9.66
N THR A 190 11.35 9.42 -8.88
CA THR A 190 12.02 10.57 -8.27
C THR A 190 13.33 10.83 -9.02
N SER A 191 13.66 12.10 -9.27
CA SER A 191 14.90 12.47 -9.98
C SER A 191 16.18 12.21 -9.17
N ASP A 192 16.06 11.55 -8.01
CA ASP A 192 17.17 11.04 -7.24
C ASP A 192 17.74 9.82 -7.96
N THR A 193 18.51 10.06 -9.02
CA THR A 193 19.31 9.00 -9.66
C THR A 193 20.13 8.34 -8.57
N PRO A 194 19.88 7.06 -8.23
CA PRO A 194 20.74 6.37 -7.31
C PRO A 194 22.12 6.36 -7.95
N THR A 195 23.09 7.02 -7.32
CA THR A 195 24.49 6.76 -7.61
C THR A 195 24.63 5.26 -7.51
N THR A 196 24.91 4.60 -8.64
CA THR A 196 25.20 3.17 -8.72
C THR A 196 26.31 2.88 -7.73
N SER A 197 25.94 2.53 -6.50
CA SER A 197 26.88 1.95 -5.56
C SER A 197 27.16 0.56 -6.12
N ASP A 198 28.43 0.28 -6.40
CA ASP A 198 28.97 -1.01 -6.84
C ASP A 198 28.66 -2.21 -5.91
N SER A 199 27.74 -2.06 -4.95
CA SER A 199 27.54 -2.95 -3.79
C SER A 199 26.30 -3.86 -3.84
N SER A 200 25.51 -3.92 -4.92
CA SER A 200 24.36 -4.85 -4.99
C SER A 200 24.29 -5.65 -6.29
N SER A 201 25.31 -6.48 -6.55
CA SER A 201 25.25 -7.46 -7.65
C SER A 201 24.08 -8.43 -7.42
N PHE A 202 23.12 -8.46 -8.35
CA PHE A 202 22.08 -9.48 -8.41
C PHE A 202 22.69 -10.88 -8.38
N SER A 203 22.26 -11.73 -7.46
CA SER A 203 22.78 -13.10 -7.32
C SER A 203 21.77 -14.15 -7.79
N GLY A 204 22.25 -15.36 -8.08
CA GLY A 204 21.38 -16.50 -8.37
C GLY A 204 20.44 -16.87 -7.21
N VAL A 205 20.83 -16.56 -5.96
CA VAL A 205 19.99 -16.73 -4.77
C VAL A 205 18.83 -15.74 -4.82
N ASP A 206 19.08 -14.49 -5.18
CA ASP A 206 18.04 -13.47 -5.32
C ASP A 206 17.00 -13.87 -6.37
N ALA A 207 17.47 -14.39 -7.50
CA ALA A 207 16.61 -14.94 -8.55
C ALA A 207 15.76 -16.11 -8.04
N ALA A 208 16.33 -16.99 -7.20
CA ALA A 208 15.60 -18.13 -6.63
C ALA A 208 14.53 -17.67 -5.62
N VAL A 209 14.85 -16.70 -4.76
CA VAL A 209 13.91 -16.11 -3.79
C VAL A 209 12.74 -15.44 -4.51
N ILE A 210 13.01 -14.62 -5.54
CA ILE A 210 11.96 -13.96 -6.34
C ILE A 210 11.02 -14.98 -6.99
N ARG A 211 11.59 -16.04 -7.60
CA ARG A 211 10.79 -17.08 -8.25
C ARG A 211 9.94 -17.87 -7.26
N ASP A 212 10.51 -18.27 -6.13
CA ASP A 212 9.74 -19.01 -5.12
C ASP A 212 8.65 -18.13 -4.50
N TRP A 213 8.93 -16.85 -4.25
CA TRP A 213 7.95 -15.91 -3.73
C TRP A 213 6.80 -15.66 -4.73
N ALA A 214 7.11 -15.46 -6.01
CA ALA A 214 6.10 -15.36 -7.06
C ALA A 214 5.25 -16.64 -7.15
N ARG A 215 5.87 -17.81 -7.02
CA ARG A 215 5.17 -19.10 -6.99
C ARG A 215 4.24 -19.23 -5.78
N GLN A 216 4.66 -18.76 -4.60
CA GLN A 216 3.79 -18.76 -3.41
C GLN A 216 2.55 -17.87 -3.61
N LEU A 217 2.70 -16.73 -4.30
CA LEU A 217 1.56 -15.88 -4.67
C LEU A 217 0.63 -16.58 -5.68
N ASP A 218 1.19 -17.30 -6.65
CA ASP A 218 0.42 -18.09 -7.63
C ASP A 218 -0.38 -19.22 -6.94
N ASP A 219 0.27 -19.97 -6.04
CA ASP A 219 -0.38 -21.01 -5.23
C ASP A 219 -1.51 -20.42 -4.37
N TRP A 220 -1.27 -19.24 -3.77
CA TRP A 220 -2.26 -18.53 -2.98
C TRP A 220 -3.50 -18.14 -3.79
N LEU A 221 -3.33 -17.63 -5.01
CA LEU A 221 -4.45 -17.32 -5.90
C LEU A 221 -5.26 -18.57 -6.28
N VAL A 222 -4.60 -19.69 -6.60
CA VAL A 222 -5.27 -20.95 -6.96
C VAL A 222 -6.11 -21.47 -5.80
N GLU A 223 -5.54 -21.48 -4.59
CA GLU A 223 -6.27 -21.90 -3.40
C GLU A 223 -7.47 -20.99 -3.08
N PHE A 224 -7.36 -19.70 -3.38
CA PHE A 224 -8.47 -18.76 -3.24
C PHE A 224 -9.57 -19.02 -4.27
N GLY A 225 -9.20 -19.19 -5.54
CA GLY A 225 -10.14 -19.48 -6.63
C GLY A 225 -10.90 -20.80 -6.44
N ALA A 226 -10.28 -21.80 -5.81
CA ALA A 226 -10.91 -23.09 -5.52
C ALA A 226 -11.93 -23.05 -4.37
N ARG A 227 -11.98 -21.98 -3.57
CA ARG A 227 -12.79 -21.90 -2.33
C ARG A 227 -14.03 -21.00 -2.42
N ASN A 228 -14.23 -20.26 -3.52
CA ASN A 228 -15.22 -19.18 -3.55
C ASN A 228 -16.54 -19.54 -4.24
N GLU A 229 -17.61 -19.63 -3.44
CA GLU A 229 -19.02 -19.53 -3.85
C GLU A 229 -19.71 -18.23 -3.34
N GLU A 230 -19.06 -17.34 -2.56
CA GLU A 230 -19.69 -16.08 -2.06
C GLU A 230 -18.82 -14.79 -2.13
N ALA A 231 -19.54 -13.66 -2.32
CA ALA A 231 -19.16 -12.24 -2.29
C ALA A 231 -18.10 -11.71 -3.29
N ASP A 232 -18.58 -11.27 -4.45
CA ASP A 232 -17.85 -10.62 -5.57
C ASP A 232 -16.79 -9.57 -5.12
N ASN A 233 -17.05 -8.82 -4.04
CA ASN A 233 -16.15 -7.75 -3.58
C ASN A 233 -14.85 -8.24 -2.91
N GLN A 234 -14.90 -9.30 -2.09
CA GLN A 234 -13.67 -9.86 -1.49
C GLN A 234 -12.82 -10.57 -2.54
N SER A 235 -13.47 -11.17 -3.54
CA SER A 235 -12.80 -11.77 -4.69
C SER A 235 -12.00 -10.75 -5.50
N LYS A 236 -12.63 -9.62 -5.82
CA LYS A 236 -11.97 -8.50 -6.51
C LYS A 236 -10.77 -7.95 -5.74
N LEU A 237 -10.91 -7.77 -4.43
CA LEU A 237 -9.83 -7.24 -3.59
C LEU A 237 -8.64 -8.21 -3.53
N THR A 238 -8.89 -9.51 -3.27
CA THR A 238 -7.83 -10.52 -3.24
C THR A 238 -7.12 -10.61 -4.59
N PHE A 239 -7.87 -10.58 -5.69
CA PHE A 239 -7.30 -10.60 -7.04
C PHE A 239 -6.44 -9.36 -7.31
N ARG A 240 -6.90 -8.16 -6.95
CA ARG A 240 -6.09 -6.94 -7.04
C ARG A 240 -4.79 -7.10 -6.28
N GLN A 241 -4.88 -7.49 -5.01
CA GLN A 241 -3.73 -7.63 -4.13
C GLN A 241 -2.72 -8.64 -4.68
N TYR A 242 -3.18 -9.76 -5.25
CA TYR A 242 -2.33 -10.70 -5.99
C TYR A 242 -1.62 -10.05 -7.17
N VAL A 243 -2.36 -9.39 -8.08
CA VAL A 243 -1.79 -8.83 -9.31
C VAL A 243 -0.69 -7.82 -9.00
N LEU A 244 -0.94 -6.91 -8.06
CA LEU A 244 -0.02 -5.83 -7.72
C LEU A 244 1.22 -6.36 -6.98
N HIS A 245 1.04 -7.25 -6.00
CA HIS A 245 2.17 -7.83 -5.26
C HIS A 245 3.02 -8.77 -6.13
N ARG A 246 2.42 -9.51 -7.06
CA ARG A 246 3.17 -10.33 -8.01
C ARG A 246 4.05 -9.48 -8.92
N LEU A 247 3.51 -8.38 -9.44
CA LEU A 247 4.26 -7.43 -10.25
C LEU A 247 5.43 -6.83 -9.45
N LEU A 248 5.20 -6.42 -8.20
CA LEU A 248 6.24 -5.94 -7.29
C LEU A 248 7.36 -6.96 -7.15
N VAL A 249 7.03 -8.20 -6.79
CA VAL A 249 8.02 -9.27 -6.56
C VAL A 249 8.88 -9.54 -7.79
N LEU A 250 8.26 -9.63 -8.97
CA LEU A 250 8.99 -9.89 -10.20
C LEU A 250 9.85 -8.71 -10.68
N SER A 251 9.59 -7.50 -10.17
CA SER A 251 10.27 -6.28 -10.61
C SER A 251 11.31 -5.73 -9.61
N ILE A 252 11.58 -6.41 -8.49
CA ILE A 252 12.50 -5.94 -7.43
C ILE A 252 13.86 -5.46 -7.97
N TYR A 253 14.45 -6.17 -8.93
CA TYR A 253 15.75 -5.81 -9.51
C TYR A 253 15.68 -4.96 -10.77
N LEU A 254 14.49 -4.70 -11.31
CA LEU A 254 14.37 -3.89 -12.52
C LEU A 254 14.90 -2.46 -12.28
N PRO A 255 14.59 -1.77 -11.16
CA PRO A 255 15.23 -0.49 -10.81
C PRO A 255 16.77 -0.58 -10.74
N ALA A 256 17.30 -1.68 -10.17
CA ALA A 256 18.75 -1.90 -10.03
C ALA A 256 19.45 -2.13 -11.37
N ARG A 257 18.69 -2.49 -12.40
CA ARG A 257 19.16 -2.66 -13.78
C ARG A 257 18.89 -1.40 -14.62
N GLY A 258 18.70 -0.24 -13.99
CA GLY A 258 18.46 1.02 -14.71
C GLY A 258 17.02 1.17 -15.22
N SER A 259 16.08 0.38 -14.68
CA SER A 259 14.67 0.37 -15.08
C SER A 259 14.44 -0.03 -16.54
N ASP A 260 15.39 -0.73 -17.16
CA ASP A 260 15.30 -1.21 -18.54
C ASP A 260 15.00 -2.72 -18.57
N LEU A 261 13.83 -3.08 -19.10
CA LEU A 261 13.35 -4.45 -19.27
C LEU A 261 14.32 -5.33 -20.08
N PHE A 262 15.07 -4.75 -21.01
CA PHE A 262 15.97 -5.48 -21.90
C PHE A 262 17.40 -5.59 -21.36
N SER A 263 17.70 -4.89 -20.26
CA SER A 263 19.00 -4.97 -19.61
C SER A 263 19.10 -6.19 -18.69
N ASN A 264 20.08 -7.07 -18.95
CA ASN A 264 20.45 -8.18 -18.06
C ASN A 264 19.29 -9.07 -17.55
N THR A 265 18.22 -9.21 -18.35
CA THR A 265 17.02 -9.98 -18.01
C THR A 265 16.83 -11.10 -19.04
N THR A 266 16.52 -12.31 -18.58
CA THR A 266 16.32 -13.45 -19.48
C THR A 266 14.98 -13.33 -20.22
N PRO A 267 14.82 -13.93 -21.41
CA PRO A 267 13.54 -13.90 -22.14
C PRO A 267 12.37 -14.45 -21.33
N LYS A 268 12.63 -15.44 -20.45
CA LYS A 268 11.61 -16.00 -19.55
C LYS A 268 11.18 -14.98 -18.49
N GLU A 269 12.13 -14.32 -17.83
CA GLU A 269 11.85 -13.27 -16.84
C GLU A 269 11.12 -12.08 -17.48
N GLN A 270 11.55 -11.67 -18.69
CA GLN A 270 10.87 -10.62 -19.47
C GLN A 270 9.42 -11.00 -19.75
N HIS A 271 9.18 -12.24 -20.18
CA HIS A 271 7.83 -12.72 -20.45
C HIS A 271 6.96 -12.74 -19.20
N GLU A 272 7.44 -13.32 -18.09
CA GLU A 272 6.69 -13.38 -16.83
C GLU A 272 6.37 -11.99 -16.27
N LEU A 273 7.31 -11.06 -16.40
CA LEU A 273 7.13 -9.67 -15.96
C LEU A 273 6.12 -8.93 -16.85
N LEU A 274 6.22 -9.06 -18.17
CA LEU A 274 5.28 -8.45 -19.12
C LEU A 274 3.86 -8.98 -18.94
N VAL A 275 3.68 -10.28 -18.70
CA VAL A 275 2.37 -10.86 -18.41
C VAL A 275 1.77 -10.25 -17.14
N SER A 276 2.58 -10.10 -16.09
CA SER A 276 2.14 -9.49 -14.83
C SER A 276 1.79 -8.01 -14.99
N ALA A 277 2.62 -7.26 -15.72
CA ALA A 277 2.40 -5.84 -15.97
C ALA A 277 1.12 -5.61 -16.79
N ARG A 278 0.88 -6.41 -17.83
CA ARG A 278 -0.39 -6.35 -18.59
C ARG A 278 -1.60 -6.67 -17.73
N ALA A 279 -1.50 -7.64 -16.82
CA ALA A 279 -2.58 -7.95 -15.89
C ALA A 279 -2.90 -6.75 -14.98
N ALA A 280 -1.87 -6.05 -14.45
CA ALA A 280 -2.06 -4.86 -13.63
C ALA A 280 -2.69 -3.69 -14.40
N VAL A 281 -2.27 -3.43 -15.65
CA VAL A 281 -2.90 -2.39 -16.48
C VAL A 281 -4.35 -2.75 -16.80
N LYS A 282 -4.65 -4.01 -17.14
CA LYS A 282 -6.03 -4.49 -17.38
C LYS A 282 -6.90 -4.37 -16.13
N LEU A 283 -6.33 -4.58 -14.95
CA LEU A 283 -7.03 -4.42 -13.68
C LEU A 283 -7.53 -2.98 -13.49
N GLN A 284 -6.71 -1.97 -13.82
CA GLN A 284 -7.11 -0.56 -13.74
C GLN A 284 -8.38 -0.27 -14.55
N VAL A 285 -8.47 -0.86 -15.75
CA VAL A 285 -9.62 -0.68 -16.66
C VAL A 285 -10.89 -1.33 -16.13
N ALA A 286 -10.75 -2.54 -15.57
CA ALA A 286 -11.89 -3.31 -15.08
C ALA A 286 -12.39 -2.82 -13.72
N ASP A 287 -11.60 -2.04 -13.00
CA ASP A 287 -11.83 -1.69 -11.60
C ASP A 287 -11.82 -0.17 -11.37
N SER A 288 -13.01 0.42 -11.46
CA SER A 288 -13.27 1.84 -11.14
C SER A 288 -13.20 2.18 -9.64
N SER A 289 -12.80 1.23 -8.81
CA SER A 289 -12.64 1.48 -7.39
C SER A 289 -11.62 2.56 -7.07
N ILE A 290 -11.64 2.96 -5.81
CA ILE A 290 -10.64 3.83 -5.24
C ILE A 290 -9.36 3.03 -4.94
N TRP A 291 -8.23 3.50 -5.49
CA TRP A 291 -6.89 2.92 -5.36
C TRP A 291 -6.10 3.60 -4.23
N SER A 292 -5.32 2.82 -3.48
CA SER A 292 -4.30 3.36 -2.56
C SER A 292 -3.15 4.01 -3.34
N ASN A 293 -2.22 4.69 -2.67
CA ASN A 293 -1.07 5.23 -3.37
C ASN A 293 -0.13 4.11 -3.86
N PHE A 294 -0.03 3.00 -3.11
CA PHE A 294 0.65 1.79 -3.55
C PHE A 294 0.08 1.27 -4.87
N ASP A 295 -1.25 1.14 -4.93
CA ASP A 295 -1.95 0.72 -6.12
C ASP A 295 -1.57 1.58 -7.34
N LEU A 296 -1.59 2.91 -7.19
CA LEU A 296 -1.24 3.86 -8.24
C LEU A 296 0.22 3.75 -8.68
N VAL A 297 1.15 3.62 -7.72
CA VAL A 297 2.58 3.39 -8.00
C VAL A 297 2.76 2.10 -8.82
N MET A 298 2.12 1.02 -8.41
CA MET A 298 2.26 -0.28 -9.07
C MET A 298 1.63 -0.32 -10.46
N ILE A 299 0.48 0.32 -10.66
CA ILE A 299 -0.15 0.45 -11.98
C ILE A 299 0.72 1.30 -12.91
N THR A 300 1.26 2.41 -12.42
CA THR A 300 2.14 3.28 -13.21
C THR A 300 3.41 2.55 -13.61
N TRP A 301 3.99 1.79 -12.67
CA TRP A 301 5.13 0.93 -12.93
C TRP A 301 4.81 -0.14 -13.98
N ALA A 302 3.64 -0.76 -13.90
CA ALA A 302 3.16 -1.71 -14.90
C ALA A 302 3.06 -1.07 -16.30
N ALA A 303 2.51 0.14 -16.38
CA ALA A 303 2.37 0.88 -17.63
C ALA A 303 3.74 1.12 -18.29
N LEU A 304 4.75 1.56 -17.52
CA LEU A 304 6.11 1.75 -18.01
C LEU A 304 6.73 0.45 -18.55
N ILE A 305 6.57 -0.66 -17.83
CA ILE A 305 7.05 -1.98 -18.28
C ILE A 305 6.38 -2.40 -19.59
N VAL A 306 5.06 -2.19 -19.73
CA VAL A 306 4.32 -2.54 -20.95
C VAL A 306 4.79 -1.69 -22.14
N ILE A 307 4.99 -0.38 -21.95
CA ILE A 307 5.52 0.51 -22.99
C ILE A 307 6.88 0.03 -23.47
N GLN A 308 7.81 -0.25 -22.55
CA GLN A 308 9.12 -0.80 -22.92
C GLN A 308 8.99 -2.11 -23.69
N GLY A 309 8.10 -3.01 -23.26
CA GLY A 309 7.82 -4.26 -23.97
C GLY A 309 7.43 -4.04 -25.43
N VAL A 310 6.53 -3.09 -25.69
CA VAL A 310 6.07 -2.72 -27.03
C VAL A 310 7.22 -2.12 -27.85
N ASP A 311 7.97 -1.18 -27.27
CA ASP A 311 9.10 -0.53 -27.95
C ASP A 311 10.21 -1.52 -28.34
N GLY A 312 10.45 -2.53 -27.50
CA GLY A 312 11.41 -3.61 -27.79
C GLY A 312 10.86 -4.77 -28.63
N GLY A 313 9.62 -4.67 -29.15
CA GLY A 313 9.05 -5.67 -30.07
C GLY A 313 8.64 -7.01 -29.45
N VAL A 314 8.62 -7.10 -28.11
CA VAL A 314 8.16 -8.29 -27.35
C VAL A 314 6.75 -8.06 -26.77
N GLY A 315 6.25 -6.82 -26.87
CA GLY A 315 4.89 -6.40 -26.58
C GLY A 315 3.92 -6.87 -27.66
N GLU A 316 2.75 -7.35 -27.26
CA GLU A 316 1.63 -7.35 -28.19
C GLU A 316 1.25 -5.89 -28.46
N PRO A 317 1.13 -5.44 -29.72
CA PRO A 317 0.57 -4.13 -30.06
C PRO A 317 -0.94 -4.19 -29.82
N ASP A 318 -1.34 -4.41 -28.57
CA ASP A 318 -2.74 -4.43 -28.19
C ASP A 318 -3.15 -2.95 -28.18
N GLY A 319 -3.60 -2.46 -29.33
CA GLY A 319 -4.05 -1.06 -29.52
C GLY A 319 -5.18 -0.66 -28.54
N GLN A 320 -5.75 -1.63 -27.83
CA GLN A 320 -6.65 -1.43 -26.71
C GLN A 320 -5.96 -0.84 -25.47
N LEU A 321 -4.66 -1.10 -25.23
CA LEU A 321 -3.96 -0.65 -24.01
C LEU A 321 -3.47 0.81 -24.04
N ALA A 322 -3.34 1.41 -25.23
CA ALA A 322 -2.79 2.75 -25.42
C ALA A 322 -3.55 3.89 -24.70
N PRO A 323 -4.90 3.93 -24.68
CA PRO A 323 -5.64 4.92 -23.90
C PRO A 323 -5.43 4.78 -22.39
N TYR A 324 -5.18 3.57 -21.92
CA TYR A 324 -5.05 3.26 -20.48
C TYR A 324 -3.66 3.56 -19.95
N LEU A 325 -2.63 3.41 -20.78
CA LEU A 325 -1.27 3.86 -20.47
C LEU A 325 -1.24 5.38 -20.19
N HIS A 326 -1.97 6.17 -21.00
CA HIS A 326 -2.13 7.60 -20.78
C HIS A 326 -2.90 7.93 -19.49
N LEU A 327 -3.95 7.16 -19.18
CA LEU A 327 -4.76 7.36 -17.97
C LEU A 327 -3.95 7.05 -16.69
N ALA A 328 -3.22 5.93 -16.67
CA ALA A 328 -2.33 5.55 -15.56
C ALA A 328 -1.30 6.65 -15.25
N MET A 329 -0.65 7.18 -16.28
CA MET A 329 0.34 8.26 -16.12
C MET A 329 -0.31 9.57 -15.68
N HIS A 330 -1.50 9.90 -16.19
CA HIS A 330 -2.24 11.08 -15.76
C HIS A 330 -2.64 10.99 -14.29
N ASP A 331 -3.29 9.88 -13.90
CA ASP A 331 -3.75 9.66 -12.52
C ASP A 331 -2.59 9.69 -11.52
N PHE A 332 -1.43 9.13 -11.90
CA PHE A 332 -0.22 9.22 -11.10
C PHE A 332 0.26 10.67 -10.93
N LEU A 333 0.42 11.41 -12.02
CA LEU A 333 0.90 12.80 -11.96
C LEU A 333 -0.05 13.72 -11.18
N THR A 334 -1.36 13.47 -11.22
CA THR A 334 -2.33 14.24 -10.43
C THR A 334 -2.35 13.86 -8.95
N ASN A 335 -2.04 12.61 -8.60
CA ASN A 335 -2.15 12.11 -7.22
C ASN A 335 -0.80 12.00 -6.47
N ALA A 336 0.33 12.02 -7.17
CA ALA A 336 1.67 11.87 -6.60
C ALA A 336 2.24 13.18 -6.01
N HIS A 337 1.57 14.32 -6.23
CA HIS A 337 1.97 15.63 -5.69
C HIS A 337 1.27 15.93 -4.37
#